data_AF-A0A0F2JCZ1-F1
#
_entry.id   AF-A0A0F2JCZ1-F1
#
_cell.length_a   1.000
_cell.length_b   1.000
_cell.length_c   1.000
_cell.angle_alpha   90.00
_cell.angle_beta   90.00
_cell.angle_gamma   90.00
#
_symmetry.space_group_name_H-M   'P 1'
#
loop_
_entity.id
_entity.type
_entity.pdbx_description
1 polymer ?
#
loop_
_entity_poly.entity_id
_entity_poly.type
_entity_poly.pdbx_seq_one_letter_code
_entity_poly.pdbx_strand_id
1 'polypeptide(L)'
;MYKFKQQNLRHNYYLEHLVAERTEELQAANNLLTLEIIERQRTEIEMVRLEKLNLIGEMAASISHEVRNPMTTVKGFLQLLKDKQESKDKEYFEIMIEELDRANSILSEFLSITRNKPTILEWYNINDIVTSTLPLLQADAQNNDKLLTVQLNDVPDLQLDIQEIRQLLLDLVRNGI
;
A
#
# COMPACT_ATOMS: atom_id res chain seq x y z
N MET A 1 5.08 -78.44 -24.91
CA MET A 1 5.80 -77.89 -23.73
C MET A 1 6.59 -76.62 -24.05
N TYR A 2 7.41 -76.58 -25.11
CA TYR A 2 8.26 -75.40 -25.45
C TYR A 2 7.49 -74.10 -25.78
N LYS A 3 6.39 -74.18 -26.56
CA LYS A 3 5.57 -73.01 -26.94
C LYS A 3 4.91 -72.33 -25.73
N PHE A 4 4.42 -73.09 -24.76
CA PHE A 4 3.78 -72.58 -23.55
C PHE A 4 4.76 -71.85 -22.62
N LYS A 5 6.03 -72.32 -22.58
CA LYS A 5 7.10 -71.66 -21.81
C LYS A 5 7.50 -70.32 -22.43
N GLN A 6 7.57 -70.23 -23.76
CA GLN A 6 7.84 -68.96 -24.45
C GLN A 6 6.68 -67.96 -24.34
N GLN A 7 5.42 -68.42 -24.36
CA GLN A 7 4.27 -67.55 -24.17
C GLN A 7 4.23 -66.94 -22.76
N ASN A 8 4.54 -67.73 -21.73
CA ASN A 8 4.66 -67.22 -20.35
C ASN A 8 5.79 -66.22 -20.19
N LEU A 9 6.95 -66.46 -20.82
CA LEU A 9 8.07 -65.50 -20.80
C LEU A 9 7.71 -64.17 -21.44
N ARG A 10 7.01 -64.19 -22.59
CA ARG A 10 6.52 -62.97 -23.25
C ARG A 10 5.49 -62.23 -22.41
N HIS A 11 4.58 -62.96 -21.77
CA HIS A 11 3.57 -62.36 -20.91
C HIS A 11 4.19 -61.73 -19.67
N ASN A 12 5.16 -62.39 -19.04
CA ASN A 12 5.88 -61.84 -17.89
C ASN A 12 6.66 -60.58 -18.26
N TYR A 13 7.41 -60.59 -19.37
CA TYR A 13 8.12 -59.41 -19.87
C TYR A 13 7.18 -58.23 -20.17
N TYR A 14 6.00 -58.51 -20.75
CA TYR A 14 4.98 -57.48 -20.98
C TYR A 14 4.45 -56.89 -19.67
N LEU A 15 4.19 -57.72 -18.66
CA LEU A 15 3.74 -57.25 -17.35
C LEU A 15 4.81 -56.42 -16.64
N GLU A 16 6.07 -56.84 -16.67
CA GLU A 16 7.19 -56.07 -16.10
C GLU A 16 7.32 -54.70 -16.77
N HIS A 17 7.24 -54.64 -18.10
CA HIS A 17 7.25 -53.37 -18.83
C HIS A 17 6.06 -52.49 -18.46
N LEU A 18 4.84 -53.05 -18.41
CA LEU A 18 3.63 -52.31 -18.07
C LEU A 18 3.68 -51.77 -16.63
N VAL A 19 4.21 -52.54 -15.69
CA VAL A 19 4.40 -52.08 -14.31
C VAL A 19 5.43 -50.95 -14.25
N ALA A 20 6.55 -51.06 -14.97
CA ALA A 20 7.55 -50.00 -15.03
C ALA A 20 6.95 -48.69 -15.59
N GLU A 21 6.25 -48.77 -16.73
CA GLU A 21 5.56 -47.64 -17.35
C GLU A 21 4.55 -46.98 -16.41
N ARG A 22 3.68 -47.78 -15.76
CA ARG A 22 2.71 -47.26 -14.78
C ARG A 22 3.36 -46.67 -13.54
N THR A 23 4.50 -47.21 -13.11
CA THR A 23 5.26 -46.67 -11.98
C THR A 23 5.87 -45.32 -12.33
N GLU A 24 6.39 -45.15 -13.55
CA GLU A 24 6.88 -43.87 -14.06
C GLU A 24 5.77 -42.82 -14.16
N GLU A 25 4.61 -43.19 -14.73
CA GLU A 25 3.42 -42.32 -14.78
C GLU A 25 2.99 -41.86 -13.37
N LEU A 26 2.92 -42.80 -12.42
CA LEU A 26 2.52 -42.51 -11.05
C LEU A 26 3.55 -41.63 -10.34
N GLN A 27 4.84 -41.85 -10.58
CA GLN A 27 5.91 -41.02 -10.02
C GLN A 27 5.84 -39.59 -10.58
N ALA A 28 5.58 -39.43 -11.88
CA ALA A 28 5.40 -38.13 -12.50
C ALA A 28 4.18 -37.39 -11.92
N ALA A 29 3.04 -38.08 -11.77
CA ALA A 29 1.83 -37.52 -11.16
C ALA A 29 2.06 -37.11 -9.69
N ASN A 30 2.74 -37.94 -8.89
CA ASN A 30 3.10 -37.60 -7.51
C ASN A 30 4.02 -36.38 -7.42
N ASN A 31 4.99 -36.26 -8.33
CA ASN A 31 5.88 -35.10 -8.37
C ASN A 31 5.09 -33.82 -8.69
N LEU A 32 4.16 -33.86 -9.65
CA LEU A 32 3.29 -32.73 -9.98
C LEU A 32 2.38 -32.32 -8.82
N LEU A 33 1.73 -33.29 -8.17
CA LEU A 33 0.91 -33.05 -6.98
C LEU A 33 1.72 -32.42 -5.84
N THR A 34 2.96 -32.86 -5.66
CA THR A 34 3.86 -32.30 -4.65
C THR A 34 4.15 -30.82 -4.93
N LEU A 35 4.41 -30.46 -6.19
CA LEU A 35 4.62 -29.07 -6.59
C LEU A 35 3.36 -28.22 -6.38
N GLU A 36 2.18 -28.75 -6.72
CA GLU A 36 0.91 -28.05 -6.52
C GLU A 36 0.61 -27.81 -5.03
N ILE A 37 0.88 -28.79 -4.17
CA ILE A 37 0.75 -28.65 -2.71
C ILE A 37 1.69 -27.56 -2.18
N ILE A 38 2.94 -27.52 -2.66
CA ILE A 38 3.92 -26.50 -2.25
C ILE A 38 3.44 -25.10 -2.65
N GLU A 39 2.99 -24.92 -3.88
CA GLU A 39 2.49 -23.62 -4.35
C GLU A 39 1.21 -23.18 -3.62
N ARG A 40 0.32 -24.13 -3.35
CA ARG A 40 -0.87 -23.87 -2.54
C ARG A 40 -0.52 -23.43 -1.12
N GLN A 41 0.41 -24.12 -0.45
CA GLN A 41 0.87 -23.76 0.89
C GLN A 41 1.52 -22.37 0.91
N ARG A 42 2.33 -22.03 -0.10
CA ARG A 42 2.89 -20.68 -0.25
C ARG A 42 1.79 -19.63 -0.37
N THR A 43 0.78 -19.90 -1.19
CA THR A 43 -0.35 -18.99 -1.38
C THR A 43 -1.16 -18.82 -0.09
N GLU A 44 -1.42 -19.89 0.65
CA GLU A 44 -2.12 -19.84 1.93
C GLU A 44 -1.34 -19.02 2.98
N ILE A 45 -0.01 -19.19 3.06
CA ILE A 45 0.85 -18.39 3.95
C ILE A 45 0.80 -16.91 3.59
N GLU A 46 0.89 -16.58 2.29
CA GLU A 46 0.83 -15.19 1.84
C GLU A 46 -0.56 -14.57 2.06
N MET A 47 -1.64 -15.33 1.89
CA MET A 47 -2.99 -14.89 2.22
C MET A 47 -3.13 -14.55 3.71
N VAL A 48 -2.67 -15.43 4.61
CA VAL A 48 -2.70 -15.16 6.05
C VAL A 48 -1.88 -13.91 6.41
N ARG A 49 -0.74 -13.71 5.74
CA ARG A 49 0.08 -12.52 5.91
C ARG A 49 -0.66 -11.25 5.46
N LEU A 50 -1.32 -11.27 4.31
CA LEU A 50 -2.09 -10.15 3.79
C LEU A 50 -3.30 -9.82 4.66
N GLU A 51 -4.03 -10.82 5.15
CA GLU A 51 -5.13 -10.63 6.11
C GLU A 51 -4.65 -9.95 7.39
N LYS A 52 -3.51 -10.39 7.93
CA LYS A 52 -2.92 -9.76 9.12
C LYS A 52 -2.53 -8.31 8.86
N LEU A 53 -1.96 -8.01 7.68
CA LEU A 53 -1.61 -6.64 7.29
C LEU A 53 -2.85 -5.76 7.14
N ASN A 54 -3.92 -6.26 6.52
CA ASN A 54 -5.18 -5.55 6.40
C ASN A 54 -5.79 -5.23 7.76
N LEU A 55 -5.82 -6.19 8.69
CA LEU A 55 -6.29 -5.97 10.06
C LEU A 55 -5.47 -4.89 10.77
N ILE A 56 -4.14 -4.95 10.66
CA ILE A 56 -3.25 -3.92 11.22
C ILE A 56 -3.56 -2.55 10.61
N GLY A 57 -3.84 -2.47 9.31
CA GLY A 57 -4.21 -1.23 8.63
C GLY A 57 -5.55 -0.65 9.08
N GLU A 58 -6.57 -1.49 9.25
CA GLU A 58 -7.87 -1.06 9.81
C GLU A 58 -7.72 -0.56 11.25
N MET A 59 -6.96 -1.28 12.08
CA MET A 59 -6.70 -0.88 13.46
C MET A 59 -5.89 0.43 13.51
N ALA A 60 -4.86 0.58 12.67
CA ALA A 60 -4.07 1.79 12.56
C ALA A 60 -4.95 2.99 12.18
N ALA A 61 -5.88 2.82 11.23
CA ALA A 61 -6.86 3.83 10.84
C ALA A 61 -7.73 4.28 12.02
N SER A 62 -8.30 3.34 12.78
CA SER A 62 -9.11 3.66 13.96
C SER A 62 -8.31 4.40 15.02
N ILE A 63 -7.14 3.88 15.39
CA ILE A 63 -6.26 4.48 16.40
C ILE A 63 -5.86 5.89 15.98
N SER A 64 -5.54 6.09 14.70
CA SER A 64 -5.13 7.39 14.22
C SER A 64 -6.26 8.41 14.24
N HIS A 65 -7.49 8.01 13.91
CA HIS A 65 -8.64 8.88 14.10
C HIS A 65 -8.86 9.23 15.59
N GLU A 66 -8.72 8.25 16.49
CA GLU A 66 -8.88 8.45 17.93
C GLU A 66 -7.78 9.33 18.54
N VAL A 67 -6.54 9.27 18.05
CA VAL A 67 -5.41 10.10 18.49
C VAL A 67 -5.49 11.51 17.90
N ARG A 68 -5.91 11.64 16.64
CA ARG A 68 -6.06 12.95 15.98
C ARG A 68 -7.08 13.85 16.69
N ASN A 69 -8.15 13.27 17.24
CA ASN A 69 -9.20 14.02 17.93
C ASN A 69 -8.73 14.83 19.15
N PRO A 70 -8.09 14.23 20.18
CA PRO A 70 -7.55 14.96 21.32
C PRO A 70 -6.44 15.91 20.88
N MET A 71 -5.59 15.55 19.92
CA MET A 71 -4.55 16.46 19.40
C MET A 71 -5.13 17.71 18.75
N THR A 72 -6.18 17.56 17.93
CA THR A 72 -6.90 18.68 17.29
C THR A 72 -7.54 19.57 18.35
N THR A 73 -8.12 18.96 19.39
CA THR A 73 -8.74 19.68 20.50
C THR A 73 -7.70 20.49 21.29
N VAL A 74 -6.55 19.88 21.63
CA VAL A 74 -5.44 20.57 22.32
C VAL A 74 -4.90 21.70 21.45
N LYS A 75 -4.67 21.48 20.15
CA LYS A 75 -4.23 22.51 19.21
C LYS A 75 -5.20 23.71 19.21
N GLY A 76 -6.51 23.45 19.16
CA GLY A 76 -7.53 24.49 19.19
C GLY A 76 -7.48 25.32 20.48
N PHE A 77 -7.30 24.68 21.65
CA PHE A 77 -7.13 25.41 22.91
C PHE A 77 -5.84 26.24 22.94
N LEU A 78 -4.72 25.70 22.44
CA LEU A 78 -3.45 26.43 22.36
C LEU A 78 -3.56 27.66 21.45
N GLN A 79 -4.25 27.55 20.31
CA GLN A 79 -4.52 28.68 19.42
C GLN A 79 -5.34 29.77 20.13
N LEU A 80 -6.43 29.40 20.82
CA LEU A 80 -7.25 30.35 21.59
C LEU A 80 -6.48 31.04 22.72
N LEU A 81 -5.53 30.36 23.35
CA LEU A 81 -4.68 30.91 24.41
C LEU A 81 -3.59 31.82 23.85
N LYS A 82 -2.98 31.44 22.72
CA LYS A 82 -1.99 32.24 21.99
C LYS A 82 -2.54 33.64 21.64
N ASP A 83 -3.80 33.72 21.22
CA ASP A 83 -4.44 34.98 20.85
C ASP A 83 -4.69 35.92 22.04
N LYS A 84 -4.61 35.42 23.28
CA LYS A 84 -4.93 36.18 24.52
C LYS A 84 -3.71 36.62 25.35
N GLN A 85 -2.48 36.22 24.99
CA GLN A 85 -1.28 36.46 25.81
C GLN A 85 -0.27 37.46 25.20
N GLU A 86 0.58 38.04 26.06
CA GLU A 86 1.70 38.92 25.68
C GLU A 86 2.95 38.12 25.20
N SER A 87 3.88 38.83 24.55
CA SER A 87 4.87 38.31 23.59
C SER A 87 5.68 37.06 23.96
N LYS A 88 6.05 36.83 25.23
CA LYS A 88 6.91 35.69 25.61
C LYS A 88 6.18 34.35 25.63
N ASP A 89 4.91 34.33 26.02
CA ASP A 89 4.15 33.08 26.11
C ASP A 89 3.66 32.63 24.73
N LYS A 90 3.55 33.56 23.77
CA LYS A 90 3.23 33.26 22.36
C LYS A 90 4.23 32.34 21.69
N GLU A 91 5.52 32.50 21.97
CA GLU A 91 6.59 31.65 21.41
C GLU A 91 6.46 30.20 21.91
N TYR A 92 6.16 30.00 23.20
CA TYR A 92 5.89 28.67 23.74
C TYR A 92 4.65 28.02 23.11
N PHE A 93 3.58 28.80 22.87
CA PHE A 93 2.39 28.30 22.18
C PHE A 93 2.68 27.93 20.72
N GLU A 94 3.52 28.68 20.01
CA GLU A 94 3.95 28.32 18.65
C GLU A 94 4.69 26.99 18.62
N ILE A 95 5.68 26.80 19.49
CA ILE A 95 6.44 25.55 19.58
C ILE A 95 5.51 24.37 19.89
N MET A 96 4.57 24.52 20.84
CA MET A 96 3.61 23.45 21.16
C MET A 96 2.68 23.11 19.99
N ILE A 97 2.24 24.12 19.24
CA ILE A 97 1.39 23.91 18.05
C ILE A 97 2.20 23.21 16.95
N GLU A 98 3.46 23.59 16.74
CA GLU A 98 4.35 22.98 15.75
C GLU A 98 4.62 21.50 16.06
N GLU A 99 4.87 21.16 17.33
CA GLU A 99 5.05 19.76 17.74
C GLU A 99 3.77 18.92 17.58
N LEU A 100 2.59 19.50 17.80
CA LEU A 100 1.32 18.84 17.50
C LEU A 100 1.14 18.59 16.00
N ASP A 101 1.54 19.54 15.16
CA ASP A 101 1.49 19.41 13.71
C ASP A 101 2.47 18.36 13.20
N ARG A 102 3.68 18.33 13.77
CA ARG A 102 4.67 17.28 13.51
C ARG A 102 4.14 15.90 13.90
N ALA A 103 3.53 15.75 15.07
CA ALA A 103 2.94 14.47 15.49
C ALA A 103 1.77 14.06 14.58
N ASN A 104 0.93 15.00 14.11
CA ASN A 104 -0.13 14.72 13.14
C ASN A 104 0.43 14.28 11.77
N SER A 105 1.56 14.85 11.35
CA SER A 105 2.29 14.46 10.13
C SER A 105 2.76 13.01 10.24
N ILE A 106 3.48 12.65 11.31
CA ILE A 106 3.96 11.28 11.56
C ILE A 106 2.81 10.27 11.58
N LEU A 107 1.68 10.64 12.21
CA LEU A 107 0.49 9.80 12.25
C LEU A 107 -0.11 9.59 10.85
N SER A 108 -0.08 10.63 10.01
CA SER A 108 -0.58 10.56 8.63
C SER A 108 0.33 9.71 7.73
N GLU A 109 1.65 9.80 7.90
CA GLU A 109 2.63 8.97 7.21
C GLU A 109 2.53 7.49 7.64
N PHE A 110 2.35 7.22 8.93
CA PHE A 110 2.12 5.85 9.42
C PHE A 110 0.85 5.23 8.81
N LEU A 111 -0.21 6.03 8.65
CA LEU A 111 -1.43 5.59 8.00
C LEU A 111 -1.28 5.33 6.51
N SER A 112 -0.49 6.12 5.78
CA SER A 112 -0.30 5.91 4.33
C SER A 112 0.41 4.60 4.05
N ILE A 113 1.34 4.18 4.91
CA ILE A 113 2.05 2.89 4.80
C ILE A 113 1.11 1.70 5.06
N THR A 114 0.11 1.88 5.93
CA THR A 114 -0.78 0.80 6.37
C THR A 114 -2.08 0.70 5.58
N ARG A 115 -2.46 1.76 4.85
CA ARG A 115 -3.60 1.72 3.93
C ARG A 115 -3.23 0.99 2.64
N ASN A 116 -3.42 -0.33 2.66
CA ASN A 116 -3.59 -1.12 1.45
C ASN A 116 -5.00 -0.90 0.87
N LYS A 117 -5.40 0.37 0.69
CA LYS A 117 -6.69 0.67 0.08
C LYS A 117 -6.61 0.26 -1.40
N PRO A 118 -7.62 -0.44 -1.95
CA PRO A 118 -7.70 -0.58 -3.40
C PRO A 118 -7.72 0.83 -3.99
N THR A 119 -6.65 1.19 -4.70
CA THR A 119 -6.55 2.45 -5.44
C THR A 119 -7.71 2.50 -6.41
N ILE A 120 -8.63 3.46 -6.23
CA ILE A 120 -9.75 3.63 -7.14
C ILE A 120 -9.24 4.50 -8.27
N LEU A 121 -8.85 3.84 -9.37
CA LEU A 121 -8.40 4.50 -10.56
C LEU A 121 -9.59 4.92 -11.41
N GLU A 122 -9.75 6.22 -11.61
CA GLU A 122 -10.74 6.80 -12.51
C GLU A 122 -10.03 7.54 -13.65
N TRP A 123 -10.67 7.60 -14.83
CA TRP A 123 -10.16 8.41 -15.93
C TRP A 123 -10.33 9.89 -15.59
N TYR A 124 -9.20 10.59 -15.46
CA TYR A 124 -9.18 11.99 -15.09
C TYR A 124 -8.03 12.73 -15.77
N ASN A 125 -8.23 14.02 -16.03
CA ASN A 125 -7.15 14.86 -16.52
C ASN A 125 -6.28 15.33 -15.35
N ILE A 126 -4.98 15.09 -15.41
CA ILE A 126 -4.07 15.50 -14.33
C ILE A 126 -3.99 17.02 -14.17
N ASN A 127 -4.20 17.79 -15.25
CA ASN A 127 -4.21 19.25 -15.20
C ASN A 127 -5.33 19.78 -14.31
N ASP A 128 -6.48 19.12 -14.25
CA ASP A 128 -7.58 19.51 -13.37
C ASP A 128 -7.22 19.32 -11.90
N ILE A 129 -6.52 18.23 -11.58
CA ILE A 129 -6.03 17.95 -10.23
C ILE A 129 -5.00 19.00 -9.82
N VAL A 130 -4.02 19.30 -10.68
CA VAL A 130 -3.02 20.36 -10.43
C VAL A 130 -3.70 21.71 -10.21
N THR A 131 -4.64 22.08 -11.08
CA THR A 131 -5.34 23.37 -11.01
C THR A 131 -6.17 23.49 -9.73
N SER A 132 -6.85 22.43 -9.31
CA SER A 132 -7.62 22.41 -8.06
C SER A 132 -6.74 22.51 -6.80
N THR A 133 -5.51 22.00 -6.86
CA THR A 133 -4.57 21.97 -5.73
C THR A 133 -3.70 23.22 -5.65
N LEU A 134 -3.56 23.94 -6.77
CA LEU A 134 -2.69 25.10 -6.93
C LEU A 134 -2.86 26.19 -5.84
N PRO A 135 -4.08 26.57 -5.40
CA PRO A 135 -4.22 27.59 -4.36
C PRO A 135 -3.53 27.19 -3.05
N LEU A 136 -3.58 25.90 -2.69
CA LEU A 136 -2.94 25.39 -1.48
C LEU A 136 -1.41 25.40 -1.61
N LEU A 137 -0.90 24.97 -2.77
CA LEU A 137 0.54 24.95 -3.07
C LEU A 137 1.13 26.38 -3.09
N GLN A 138 0.37 27.35 -3.62
CA GLN A 138 0.77 28.76 -3.61
C GLN A 138 0.83 29.33 -2.20
N ALA A 139 -0.13 29.00 -1.33
CA ALA A 139 -0.11 29.42 0.05
C ALA A 139 1.11 28.86 0.81
N ASP A 140 1.42 27.57 0.64
CA ASP A 140 2.59 26.94 1.25
C ASP A 140 3.90 27.58 0.76
N ALA A 141 4.03 27.87 -0.54
CA ALA A 141 5.20 28.56 -1.10
C ALA A 141 5.34 30.00 -0.59
N GLN A 142 4.25 30.76 -0.51
CA GLN A 142 4.25 32.13 0.01
C GLN A 142 4.65 32.19 1.48
N ASN A 143 4.17 31.25 2.29
CA ASN A 143 4.55 31.17 3.72
C ASN A 143 6.04 30.91 3.94
N ASN A 144 6.76 30.44 2.92
CA ASN A 144 8.19 30.18 2.95
C ASN A 144 8.99 31.12 2.04
N ASP A 145 8.40 32.26 1.63
CA ASP A 145 9.02 33.27 0.76
C ASP A 145 9.55 32.70 -0.58
N LYS A 146 8.87 31.68 -1.13
CA LYS A 146 9.19 31.06 -2.44
C LYS A 146 8.18 31.44 -3.52
N LEU A 147 8.66 31.44 -4.77
CA LEU A 147 7.83 31.65 -5.96
C LEU A 147 7.48 30.30 -6.61
N LEU A 148 6.19 29.98 -6.68
CA LEU A 148 5.69 28.80 -7.38
C LEU A 148 5.27 29.17 -8.81
N THR A 149 5.88 28.54 -9.82
CA THR A 149 5.50 28.67 -11.23
C THR A 149 4.96 27.35 -11.75
N VAL A 150 3.81 27.38 -12.42
CA VAL A 150 3.17 26.19 -12.99
C VAL A 150 3.08 26.33 -14.51
N GLN A 151 3.52 25.30 -15.21
CA GLN A 151 3.44 25.19 -16.66
C GLN A 151 2.78 23.85 -17.01
N LEU A 152 1.60 23.91 -17.64
CA LEU A 152 0.83 22.74 -18.04
C LEU A 152 0.82 22.63 -19.55
N ASN A 153 1.00 21.41 -20.05
CA ASN A 153 0.80 21.06 -21.46
C ASN A 153 -0.53 20.32 -21.62
N ASP A 154 -1.03 20.27 -22.84
CA ASP A 154 -2.19 19.45 -23.16
C ASP A 154 -1.81 17.96 -23.06
N VAL A 155 -2.55 17.23 -22.23
CA VAL A 155 -2.28 15.83 -21.90
C VAL A 155 -3.59 15.05 -21.89
N PRO A 156 -3.59 13.79 -22.37
CA PRO A 156 -4.78 12.95 -22.36
C PRO A 156 -5.18 12.59 -20.94
N ASP A 157 -6.44 12.18 -20.77
CA ASP A 157 -6.92 11.62 -19.50
C ASP A 157 -6.15 10.34 -19.16
N LEU A 158 -5.91 10.14 -17.87
CA LEU A 158 -5.17 9.02 -17.32
C LEU A 158 -6.00 8.33 -16.24
N GLN A 159 -5.74 7.04 -16.01
CA GLN A 159 -6.27 6.34 -14.85
C GLN A 159 -5.51 6.76 -13.60
N LEU A 160 -6.15 7.56 -12.74
CA LEU A 160 -5.54 8.19 -11.58
C LEU A 160 -6.41 8.01 -10.33
N ASP A 161 -5.77 7.95 -9.17
CA ASP A 161 -6.43 8.22 -7.90
C ASP A 161 -6.21 9.69 -7.53
N ILE A 162 -7.29 10.46 -7.56
CA ILE A 162 -7.26 11.91 -7.37
C ILE A 162 -6.71 12.29 -5.99
N GLN A 163 -6.97 11.49 -4.96
CA GLN A 163 -6.51 11.77 -3.59
C GLN A 163 -5.00 11.56 -3.49
N GLU A 164 -4.50 10.45 -4.02
CA GLU A 164 -3.07 10.11 -4.00
C GLU A 164 -2.24 11.10 -4.82
N ILE A 165 -2.69 11.48 -6.03
CA ILE A 165 -1.99 12.47 -6.85
C ILE A 165 -1.95 13.83 -6.17
N ARG A 166 -3.04 14.26 -5.54
CA ARG A 166 -3.06 15.53 -4.81
C ARG A 166 -2.10 15.52 -3.61
N GLN A 167 -2.04 14.41 -2.88
CA GLN A 167 -1.10 14.26 -1.78
C GLN A 167 0.35 14.27 -2.29
N LEU A 168 0.64 13.54 -3.36
CA LEU A 168 1.95 13.54 -4.02
C LEU A 168 2.39 14.96 -4.41
N LEU A 169 1.51 15.75 -5.02
CA LEU A 169 1.82 17.13 -5.40
C LEU A 169 2.15 18.01 -4.17
N LEU A 170 1.40 17.85 -3.08
CA LEU A 170 1.66 18.57 -1.83
C LEU A 170 3.02 18.21 -1.24
N ASP A 171 3.33 16.91 -1.18
CA ASP A 171 4.57 16.41 -0.61
C ASP A 171 5.78 16.85 -1.45
N LEU A 172 5.67 16.80 -2.78
CA LEU A 172 6.73 17.27 -3.69
C LEU A 172 7.00 18.76 -3.52
N VAL A 173 5.96 19.60 -3.45
CA VAL A 173 6.14 21.05 -3.29
C VAL A 173 6.73 21.37 -1.92
N ARG A 174 6.24 20.74 -0.84
CA ARG A 174 6.76 20.96 0.51
C ARG A 174 8.22 20.57 0.64
N ASN A 175 8.63 19.48 0.00
CA ASN A 175 10.03 19.05 -0.02
C ASN A 175 10.92 19.94 -0.91
N GLY A 176 10.34 20.65 -1.88
CA GLY A 176 11.06 21.52 -2.81
C GLY A 176 11.21 22.98 -2.35
N ILE A 177 10.48 23.37 -1.30
CA ILE A 177 10.56 24.68 -0.63
C ILE A 177 11.77 24.69 0.31
#